data_AF-A0A843JWD0-F1
#
_entry.id   AF-A0A843JWD0-F1
#
_cell.length_a   1.000
_cell.length_b   1.000
_cell.length_c   1.000
_cell.angle_alpha   90.00
_cell.angle_beta   90.00
_cell.angle_gamma   90.00
#
_symmetry.space_group_name_H-M   'P 1'
#
loop_
_entity.id
_entity.type
_entity.pdbx_description
1 polymer ?
#
loop_
_entity_poly.entity_id
_entity_poly.type
_entity_poly.pdbx_seq_one_letter_code
_entity_poly.pdbx_strand_id
1 'polypeptide(L)'
;MIKNIIKLKNVGLFRHGCPNGAVAFSQTTGIYAENARGKSTFVTILRACHMSDVTRMIARRTIDVTDEPEVELLLDNNAMLKYENGAWSGNVPDISVFDSEFVEKNVYSGFSVRTEQRQQLLEFALGDTIVPLKKRVDELSREIQEHTTNIRESEELLRGFAAPLNLQKFFDLDPIVNANALITERQKRITAASNAQQLIKRSDPKTIKLIDFNLGPIFEVLSRYLPDIEDTAEAIVRAHLDKQNSDGFEDWISQGQVFLQTLECPFCGQSVIDLDLITAYRSHFNKAYRDLKDEIAILEKKIMSSLADSVADSAVAMAKTNAARIEAWKDQLEIDPPKLDGDALKEILVGARGVLIPLAQRKYVE
;
A
#
# COMPACT_ATOMS: atom_id res chain seq x y z
N MET A 1 -23.06 31.88 -73.77
CA MET A 1 -24.43 32.28 -73.45
C MET A 1 -25.34 31.05 -73.54
N ILE A 2 -26.59 31.13 -73.05
CA ILE A 2 -27.55 30.03 -73.15
C ILE A 2 -28.16 30.05 -74.55
N LYS A 3 -28.00 28.94 -75.28
CA LYS A 3 -28.50 28.74 -76.65
C LYS A 3 -29.95 28.27 -76.64
N ASN A 4 -30.24 27.20 -75.90
CA ASN A 4 -31.59 26.63 -75.82
C ASN A 4 -31.97 26.25 -74.39
N ILE A 5 -33.24 26.40 -74.05
CA ILE A 5 -33.86 25.67 -72.94
C ILE A 5 -34.34 24.33 -73.48
N ILE A 6 -33.72 23.25 -73.03
CA ILE A 6 -34.07 21.90 -73.47
C ILE A 6 -35.18 21.33 -72.58
N LYS A 7 -35.05 21.50 -71.26
CA LYS A 7 -36.02 20.96 -70.30
C LYS A 7 -36.16 21.86 -69.08
N LEU A 8 -37.40 22.08 -68.66
CA LEU A 8 -37.78 22.63 -67.36
C LEU A 8 -38.91 21.77 -66.80
N LYS A 9 -38.65 21.01 -65.73
CA LYS A 9 -39.61 20.05 -65.16
C LYS A 9 -39.64 20.19 -63.64
N ASN A 10 -40.84 20.24 -63.07
CA ASN A 10 -41.12 20.30 -61.63
C ASN A 10 -40.38 21.39 -60.83
N VAL A 11 -40.09 22.54 -61.46
CA VAL A 11 -39.53 23.71 -60.78
C VAL A 11 -40.56 24.83 -60.70
N GLY A 12 -41.01 25.13 -59.49
CA GLY A 12 -41.99 26.15 -59.14
C GLY A 12 -43.32 25.89 -59.85
N LEU A 13 -43.64 26.74 -60.83
CA LEU A 13 -44.86 26.63 -61.62
C LEU A 13 -44.67 25.82 -62.91
N PHE A 14 -43.43 25.45 -63.25
CA PHE A 14 -43.12 24.69 -64.45
C PHE A 14 -43.15 23.19 -64.19
N ARG A 15 -44.36 22.60 -64.24
CA ARG A 15 -44.50 21.12 -64.25
C ARG A 15 -43.92 20.53 -65.54
N HIS A 16 -44.27 21.16 -66.67
CA HIS A 16 -43.69 20.90 -68.00
C HIS A 16 -43.48 22.23 -68.73
N GLY A 17 -42.31 22.86 -68.55
CA GLY A 17 -42.03 24.20 -69.06
C GLY A 17 -41.70 24.30 -70.56
N CYS A 18 -41.40 23.17 -71.22
CA CYS A 18 -41.07 23.10 -72.64
C CYS A 18 -41.94 22.06 -73.37
N PRO A 19 -43.29 22.18 -73.37
CA PRO A 19 -44.19 21.14 -73.88
C PRO A 19 -44.09 20.95 -75.41
N ASN A 20 -43.67 21.98 -76.14
CA ASN A 20 -43.55 21.98 -77.60
C ASN A 20 -42.09 21.77 -78.08
N GLY A 21 -41.22 21.24 -77.21
CA GLY A 21 -39.80 21.05 -77.48
C GLY A 21 -38.92 22.21 -77.03
N ALA A 22 -37.66 22.15 -77.43
CA ALA A 22 -36.61 23.08 -76.99
C ALA A 22 -36.90 24.53 -77.44
N VAL A 23 -36.71 25.49 -76.54
CA VAL A 23 -36.90 26.92 -76.81
C VAL A 23 -35.54 27.55 -77.06
N ALA A 24 -35.34 28.09 -78.27
CA ALA A 24 -34.10 28.76 -78.63
C ALA A 24 -34.08 30.22 -78.17
N PHE A 25 -32.93 30.65 -77.66
CA PHE A 25 -32.65 32.05 -77.36
C PHE A 25 -31.89 32.72 -78.49
N SER A 26 -32.22 33.98 -78.75
CA SER A 26 -31.42 34.90 -79.56
C SER A 26 -30.67 35.88 -78.66
N GLN A 27 -29.80 36.71 -79.26
CA GLN A 27 -29.02 37.73 -78.54
C GLN A 27 -29.88 38.61 -77.61
N THR A 28 -31.12 38.89 -78.02
CA THR A 28 -32.11 39.60 -77.20
C THR A 28 -33.42 38.82 -77.24
N THR A 29 -33.81 38.22 -76.12
CA THR A 29 -35.09 37.49 -75.99
C THR A 29 -35.99 38.13 -74.96
N GLY A 30 -37.22 38.49 -75.35
CA GLY A 30 -38.25 38.95 -74.44
C GLY A 30 -39.14 37.80 -73.96
N ILE A 31 -39.22 37.59 -72.64
CA ILE A 31 -40.15 36.63 -72.03
C ILE A 31 -41.24 37.41 -71.32
N TYR A 32 -42.49 37.30 -71.80
CA TYR A 32 -43.65 37.97 -71.21
C TYR A 32 -44.73 36.96 -70.84
N ALA A 33 -45.44 37.26 -69.76
CA ALA A 33 -46.59 36.49 -69.28
C ALA A 33 -47.35 37.35 -68.26
N GLU A 34 -48.57 36.96 -67.91
CA GLU A 34 -49.32 37.55 -66.79
C GLU A 34 -48.60 37.33 -65.44
N ASN A 35 -49.09 38.01 -64.40
CA ASN A 35 -48.61 37.81 -63.04
C ASN A 35 -48.84 36.35 -62.59
N ALA A 36 -47.94 35.84 -61.74
CA ALA A 36 -47.97 34.47 -61.23
C ALA A 36 -47.91 33.35 -62.30
N ARG A 37 -47.32 33.62 -63.48
CA ARG A 37 -47.09 32.61 -64.55
C ARG A 37 -45.66 32.05 -64.63
N GLY A 38 -44.86 32.23 -63.58
CA GLY A 38 -43.53 31.59 -63.50
C GLY A 38 -42.35 32.41 -64.01
N LYS A 39 -42.53 33.69 -64.39
CA LYS A 39 -41.42 34.59 -64.78
C LYS A 39 -40.32 34.64 -63.71
N SER A 40 -40.69 34.93 -62.46
CA SER A 40 -39.76 34.96 -61.34
C SER A 40 -39.15 33.59 -61.02
N THR A 41 -39.89 32.49 -61.29
CA THR A 41 -39.37 31.13 -61.17
C THR A 41 -38.23 30.89 -62.15
N PHE A 42 -38.39 31.35 -63.39
CA PHE A 42 -37.33 31.25 -64.41
C PHE A 42 -36.09 32.07 -64.03
N VAL A 43 -36.28 33.29 -63.54
CA VAL A 43 -35.19 34.12 -62.99
C VAL A 43 -34.46 33.41 -61.85
N THR A 44 -35.21 32.74 -60.96
CA THR A 44 -34.64 31.95 -59.86
C THR A 44 -33.80 30.78 -60.36
N ILE A 45 -34.24 30.09 -61.43
CA ILE A 45 -33.49 29.00 -62.06
C ILE A 45 -32.16 29.53 -62.63
N LEU A 46 -32.19 30.66 -63.34
CA LEU A 46 -30.97 31.28 -63.88
C LEU A 46 -29.99 31.69 -62.77
N ARG A 47 -30.50 32.22 -61.66
CA ARG A 47 -29.70 32.58 -60.47
C ARG A 47 -29.11 31.33 -59.79
N ALA A 48 -29.90 30.27 -59.64
CA ALA A 48 -29.44 29.02 -59.04
C ALA A 48 -28.39 28.32 -59.91
N CYS A 49 -28.56 28.39 -61.24
CA CYS A 49 -27.57 27.95 -62.21
C CYS A 49 -26.23 28.68 -62.01
N HIS A 50 -26.24 30.02 -61.99
CA HIS A 50 -25.03 30.83 -61.81
C HIS A 50 -24.28 30.52 -60.50
N MET A 51 -25.03 30.34 -59.41
CA MET A 51 -24.46 30.12 -58.07
C MET A 51 -24.20 28.64 -57.77
N SER A 52 -24.57 27.72 -58.67
CA SER A 52 -24.67 26.28 -58.39
C SER A 52 -25.47 25.96 -57.10
N ASP A 53 -26.48 26.78 -56.81
CA ASP A 53 -27.23 26.75 -55.54
C ASP A 53 -28.34 25.69 -55.60
N VAL A 54 -28.03 24.51 -55.06
CA VAL A 54 -28.96 23.38 -54.95
C VAL A 54 -30.10 23.68 -53.98
N THR A 55 -29.83 24.39 -52.88
CA THR A 55 -30.83 24.71 -51.85
C THR A 55 -31.98 25.52 -52.44
N ARG A 56 -31.67 26.50 -53.30
CA ARG A 56 -32.65 27.32 -54.00
C ARG A 56 -33.50 26.53 -55.00
N MET A 57 -32.94 25.49 -55.61
CA MET A 57 -33.68 24.57 -56.48
C MET A 57 -34.62 23.67 -55.68
N ILE A 58 -34.16 23.11 -54.56
CA ILE A 58 -34.98 22.29 -53.66
C ILE A 58 -36.15 23.10 -53.10
N ALA A 59 -35.88 24.31 -52.61
CA ALA A 59 -36.91 25.21 -52.07
C ALA A 59 -37.97 25.62 -53.10
N ARG A 60 -37.68 25.46 -54.40
CA ARG A 60 -38.57 25.76 -55.52
C ARG A 60 -39.10 24.51 -56.21
N ARG A 61 -39.10 23.34 -55.56
CA ARG A 61 -39.80 22.15 -56.09
C ARG A 61 -41.29 22.45 -56.30
N THR A 62 -41.86 21.99 -57.42
CA THR A 62 -43.31 22.07 -57.65
C THR A 62 -44.08 21.26 -56.59
N ILE A 63 -45.21 21.79 -56.12
CA ILE A 63 -46.06 21.15 -55.13
C ILE A 63 -46.91 20.05 -55.80
N ASP A 64 -47.28 19.00 -55.07
CA ASP A 64 -48.11 17.86 -55.53
C ASP A 64 -47.51 17.04 -56.69
N VAL A 65 -46.16 16.95 -56.76
CA VAL A 65 -45.45 16.06 -57.70
C VAL A 65 -44.40 15.18 -56.99
N THR A 66 -44.40 13.90 -57.31
CA THR A 66 -43.46 12.90 -56.77
C THR A 66 -42.10 12.93 -57.46
N ASP A 67 -42.08 13.31 -58.73
CA ASP A 67 -40.87 13.44 -59.53
C ASP A 67 -39.99 14.62 -59.07
N GLU A 68 -38.68 14.44 -59.16
CA GLU A 68 -37.70 15.48 -58.83
C GLU A 68 -37.66 16.63 -59.86
N PRO A 69 -37.17 17.83 -59.47
CA PRO A 69 -36.95 18.92 -60.40
C PRO A 69 -35.81 18.60 -61.37
N GLU A 70 -36.04 18.86 -62.66
CA GLU A 70 -35.03 18.70 -63.72
C GLU A 70 -34.93 20.00 -64.54
N VAL A 71 -33.70 20.43 -64.80
CA VAL A 71 -33.40 21.56 -65.71
C VAL A 71 -32.32 21.13 -66.69
N GLU A 72 -32.53 21.36 -67.97
CA GLU A 72 -31.51 21.13 -68.99
C GLU A 72 -31.40 22.35 -69.91
N LEU A 73 -30.19 22.91 -69.98
CA LEU A 73 -29.86 24.07 -70.79
C LEU A 73 -28.71 23.71 -71.74
N LEU A 74 -28.83 24.12 -73.00
CA LEU A 74 -27.76 24.03 -73.98
C LEU A 74 -27.05 25.39 -74.05
N LEU A 75 -25.72 25.37 -73.96
CA LEU A 75 -24.88 26.55 -74.08
C LEU A 75 -24.34 26.72 -75.51
N ASP A 76 -23.87 27.92 -75.86
CA ASP A 76 -23.37 28.23 -77.22
C ASP A 76 -22.19 27.36 -77.66
N ASN A 77 -21.36 26.91 -76.71
CA ASN A 77 -20.26 25.98 -76.96
C ASN A 77 -20.71 24.51 -77.11
N ASN A 78 -22.03 24.29 -77.29
CA ASN A 78 -22.70 22.99 -77.29
C ASN A 78 -22.52 22.18 -75.99
N ALA A 79 -22.04 22.78 -74.90
CA ALA A 79 -22.04 22.13 -73.59
C ALA A 79 -23.47 22.08 -73.03
N MET A 80 -23.79 20.99 -72.35
CA MET A 80 -25.04 20.83 -71.62
C MET A 80 -24.81 21.17 -70.15
N LEU A 81 -25.69 22.00 -69.60
CA LEU A 81 -25.81 22.20 -68.18
C LEU A 81 -27.09 21.53 -67.70
N LYS A 82 -26.98 20.65 -66.71
CA LYS A 82 -28.11 19.89 -66.18
C LYS A 82 -28.24 20.05 -64.68
N TYR A 83 -29.46 20.13 -64.21
CA TYR A 83 -29.82 19.88 -62.81
C TYR A 83 -30.68 18.62 -62.79
N GLU A 84 -30.17 17.56 -62.17
CA GLU A 84 -30.86 16.29 -62.01
C GLU A 84 -30.39 15.63 -60.71
N ASN A 85 -31.25 14.83 -60.07
CA ASN A 85 -30.92 14.12 -58.82
C ASN A 85 -30.34 15.01 -57.70
N GLY A 86 -30.76 16.28 -57.63
CA GLY A 86 -30.31 17.21 -56.60
C GLY A 86 -28.92 17.81 -56.81
N ALA A 87 -28.33 17.70 -58.01
CA ALA A 87 -27.02 18.27 -58.30
C ALA A 87 -26.98 18.97 -59.67
N TRP A 88 -26.18 20.03 -59.76
CA TRP A 88 -25.82 20.66 -61.02
C TRP A 88 -24.61 19.93 -61.65
N SER A 89 -24.68 19.67 -62.96
CA SER A 89 -23.59 19.09 -63.75
C SER A 89 -23.36 19.88 -65.04
N GLY A 90 -22.10 20.08 -65.39
CA GLY A 90 -21.66 20.90 -66.53
C GLY A 90 -21.00 22.22 -66.12
N ASN A 91 -20.45 22.93 -67.11
CA ASN A 91 -19.81 24.21 -66.87
C ASN A 91 -20.87 25.30 -66.68
N VAL A 92 -20.80 25.99 -65.55
CA VAL A 92 -21.70 27.10 -65.23
C VAL A 92 -21.41 28.27 -66.18
N PRO A 93 -22.40 28.74 -66.95
CA PRO A 93 -22.24 29.95 -67.74
C PRO A 93 -22.16 31.19 -66.85
N ASP A 94 -21.42 32.20 -67.31
CA ASP A 94 -21.44 33.53 -66.69
C ASP A 94 -22.82 34.18 -66.93
N ILE A 95 -23.62 34.26 -65.87
CA ILE A 95 -24.98 34.81 -65.89
C ILE A 95 -25.11 35.84 -64.78
N SER A 96 -25.38 37.09 -65.17
CA SER A 96 -25.78 38.13 -64.23
C SER A 96 -27.30 38.26 -64.17
N VAL A 97 -27.88 38.17 -62.98
CA VAL A 97 -29.33 38.27 -62.75
C VAL A 97 -29.66 39.54 -61.96
N PHE A 98 -30.37 40.46 -62.61
CA PHE A 98 -30.81 41.74 -62.05
C PHE A 98 -32.31 41.70 -61.74
N ASP A 99 -32.69 41.14 -60.59
CA ASP A 99 -34.07 41.05 -60.12
C ASP A 99 -34.29 41.85 -58.83
N SER A 100 -35.49 41.78 -58.26
CA SER A 100 -35.80 42.47 -57.00
C SER A 100 -34.88 42.04 -55.84
N GLU A 101 -34.45 40.78 -55.79
CA GLU A 101 -33.52 40.30 -54.76
C GLU A 101 -32.12 40.93 -54.92
N PHE A 102 -31.66 41.09 -56.17
CA PHE A 102 -30.43 41.84 -56.45
C PHE A 102 -30.56 43.29 -55.99
N VAL A 103 -31.70 43.93 -56.28
CA VAL A 103 -31.97 45.31 -55.88
C VAL A 103 -32.02 45.44 -54.36
N GLU A 104 -32.76 44.60 -53.65
CA GLU A 104 -32.87 44.64 -52.18
C GLU A 104 -31.52 44.43 -51.46
N LYS A 105 -30.65 43.59 -52.03
CA LYS A 105 -29.35 43.27 -51.43
C LYS A 105 -28.24 44.26 -51.79
N ASN A 106 -28.26 44.81 -53.01
CA ASN A 106 -27.12 45.53 -53.56
C ASN A 106 -27.44 46.96 -54.02
N VAL A 107 -28.71 47.35 -54.12
CA VAL A 107 -29.14 48.66 -54.63
C VAL A 107 -29.93 49.43 -53.57
N TYR A 108 -29.53 50.67 -53.33
CA TYR A 108 -30.16 51.53 -52.34
C TYR A 108 -31.61 51.85 -52.71
N SER A 109 -32.57 51.42 -51.88
CA SER A 109 -33.86 52.12 -51.76
C SER A 109 -33.74 53.09 -50.58
N GLY A 110 -33.91 54.38 -50.85
CA GLY A 110 -33.42 55.50 -50.02
C GLY A 110 -34.02 55.69 -48.62
N PHE A 111 -34.57 54.66 -47.96
CA PHE A 111 -35.27 54.82 -46.67
C PHE A 111 -34.70 54.06 -45.47
N SER A 112 -33.74 53.12 -45.64
CA SER A 112 -32.95 52.61 -44.50
C SER A 112 -31.67 51.90 -44.94
N VAL A 113 -30.55 52.14 -44.26
CA VAL A 113 -29.25 51.49 -44.50
C VAL A 113 -28.90 50.61 -43.31
N ARG A 114 -28.81 49.29 -43.51
CA ARG A 114 -28.34 48.34 -42.48
C ARG A 114 -26.82 48.15 -42.55
N THR A 115 -26.17 47.87 -41.42
CA THR A 115 -24.73 47.62 -41.33
C THR A 115 -24.29 46.46 -42.24
N GLU A 116 -25.12 45.41 -42.32
CA GLU A 116 -24.93 44.25 -43.21
C GLU A 116 -24.96 44.66 -44.70
N GLN A 117 -25.81 45.60 -45.11
CA GLN A 117 -25.88 46.09 -46.49
C GLN A 117 -24.64 46.90 -46.88
N ARG A 118 -24.08 47.69 -45.94
CA ARG A 118 -22.79 48.39 -46.16
C ARG A 118 -21.64 47.41 -46.35
N GLN A 119 -21.63 46.31 -45.58
CA GLN A 119 -20.62 45.28 -45.68
C GLN A 119 -20.71 44.53 -47.02
N GLN A 120 -21.92 44.18 -47.45
CA GLN A 120 -22.16 43.48 -48.73
C GLN A 120 -21.88 44.36 -49.96
N LEU A 121 -22.16 45.68 -49.89
CA LEU A 121 -21.82 46.60 -50.97
C LEU A 121 -20.30 46.76 -51.15
N LEU A 122 -19.55 46.77 -50.04
CA LEU A 122 -18.08 46.75 -50.08
C LEU A 122 -17.56 45.42 -50.64
N GLU A 123 -18.20 44.30 -50.32
CA GLU A 123 -17.88 42.98 -50.87
C GLU A 123 -18.12 42.92 -52.40
N PHE A 124 -19.23 43.49 -52.89
CA PHE A 124 -19.52 43.62 -54.32
C PHE A 124 -18.51 44.52 -55.05
N ALA A 125 -18.13 45.65 -54.44
CA ALA A 125 -17.21 46.61 -55.06
C ALA A 125 -15.75 46.11 -55.13
N LEU A 126 -15.37 45.11 -54.31
CA LEU A 126 -13.97 44.68 -54.15
C LEU A 126 -13.62 43.31 -54.77
N GLY A 127 -14.60 42.49 -55.15
CA GLY A 127 -14.41 41.30 -56.01
C GLY A 127 -13.72 40.06 -55.39
N ASP A 128 -13.56 39.02 -56.23
CA ASP A 128 -13.23 37.62 -55.89
C ASP A 128 -11.94 37.39 -55.07
N THR A 129 -11.04 38.36 -54.99
CA THR A 129 -9.76 38.25 -54.28
C THR A 129 -9.87 38.35 -52.75
N ILE A 130 -10.97 38.90 -52.19
CA ILE A 130 -11.10 39.14 -50.74
C ILE A 130 -11.85 38.01 -50.02
N VAL A 131 -12.68 37.24 -50.72
CA VAL A 131 -13.44 36.12 -50.13
C VAL A 131 -12.53 35.07 -49.46
N PRO A 132 -11.39 34.66 -50.05
CA PRO A 132 -10.46 33.72 -49.39
C PRO A 132 -9.79 34.32 -48.15
N LEU A 133 -9.45 35.61 -48.16
CA LEU A 133 -8.81 36.29 -47.04
C LEU A 133 -9.76 36.43 -45.84
N LYS A 134 -11.03 36.74 -46.07
CA LYS A 134 -12.05 36.81 -45.01
C LYS A 134 -12.27 35.44 -44.37
N LYS A 135 -12.40 34.38 -45.18
CA LYS A 135 -12.45 33.00 -44.66
C LYS A 135 -11.26 32.67 -43.79
N ARG A 136 -10.05 33.11 -44.17
CA ARG A 136 -8.85 32.88 -43.37
C ARG A 136 -8.86 33.64 -42.04
N VAL A 137 -9.37 34.88 -42.02
CA VAL A 137 -9.52 35.67 -40.77
C VAL A 137 -10.53 35.02 -39.83
N ASP A 138 -11.67 34.57 -40.35
CA ASP A 138 -12.70 33.89 -39.56
C ASP A 138 -12.16 32.58 -38.98
N GLU A 139 -11.38 31.83 -39.75
CA GLU A 139 -10.75 30.59 -39.33
C GLU A 139 -9.67 30.82 -38.26
N LEU A 140 -8.78 31.80 -38.44
CA LEU A 140 -7.79 32.18 -37.43
C LEU A 140 -8.44 32.67 -36.13
N SER A 141 -9.56 33.40 -36.23
CA SER A 141 -10.31 33.86 -35.06
C SER A 141 -10.89 32.67 -34.28
N ARG A 142 -11.40 31.66 -34.99
CA ARG A 142 -11.88 30.42 -34.38
C ARG A 142 -10.74 29.64 -33.72
N GLU A 143 -9.59 29.51 -34.40
CA GLU A 143 -8.39 28.85 -33.85
C GLU A 143 -7.92 29.53 -32.55
N ILE A 144 -7.88 30.87 -32.51
CA ILE A 144 -7.52 31.62 -31.29
C ILE A 144 -8.49 31.31 -30.14
N GLN A 145 -9.79 31.29 -30.41
CA GLN A 145 -10.79 31.02 -29.37
C GLN A 145 -10.67 29.60 -28.83
N GLU A 146 -10.43 28.61 -29.70
CA GLU A 146 -10.18 27.23 -29.33
C GLU A 146 -8.91 27.10 -28.47
N HIS A 147 -7.78 27.65 -28.94
CA HIS A 147 -6.52 27.62 -28.19
C HIS A 147 -6.61 28.32 -26.84
N THR A 148 -7.30 29.46 -26.76
CA THR A 148 -7.51 30.18 -25.50
C THR A 148 -8.33 29.34 -24.51
N THR A 149 -9.34 28.62 -25.00
CA THR A 149 -10.15 27.71 -24.19
C THR A 149 -9.30 26.55 -23.66
N ASN A 150 -8.51 25.92 -24.53
CA ASN A 150 -7.61 24.82 -24.16
C ASN A 150 -6.55 25.23 -23.13
N ILE A 151 -5.98 26.44 -23.27
CA ILE A 151 -5.05 26.99 -22.27
C ILE A 151 -5.75 27.13 -20.92
N ARG A 152 -6.95 27.73 -20.90
CA ARG A 152 -7.71 27.94 -19.66
C ARG A 152 -8.03 26.62 -18.96
N GLU A 153 -8.50 25.62 -19.70
CA GLU A 153 -8.81 24.29 -19.15
C GLU A 153 -7.56 23.59 -18.59
N SER A 154 -6.44 23.67 -19.32
CA SER A 154 -5.16 23.11 -18.87
C SER A 154 -4.65 23.80 -17.61
N GLU A 155 -4.75 25.14 -17.54
CA GLU A 155 -4.40 25.90 -16.35
C GLU A 155 -5.27 25.53 -15.14
N GLU A 156 -6.58 25.34 -15.33
CA GLU A 156 -7.48 24.91 -14.23
C GLU A 156 -7.10 23.53 -13.68
N LEU A 157 -6.76 22.57 -14.55
CA LEU A 157 -6.28 21.25 -14.12
C LEU A 157 -4.97 21.36 -13.31
N LEU A 158 -4.03 22.19 -13.78
CA LEU A 158 -2.73 22.35 -13.14
C LEU A 158 -2.80 23.10 -11.80
N ARG A 159 -3.80 23.97 -11.58
CA ARG A 159 -3.99 24.65 -10.28
C ARG A 159 -4.14 23.68 -9.11
N GLY A 160 -4.73 22.50 -9.32
CA GLY A 160 -4.86 21.47 -8.29
C GLY A 160 -3.51 20.91 -7.84
N PHE A 161 -2.52 20.84 -8.74
CA PHE A 161 -1.16 20.35 -8.46
C PHE A 161 -0.21 21.46 -8.01
N ALA A 162 -0.50 22.72 -8.38
CA ALA A 162 0.37 23.85 -8.09
C ALA A 162 0.27 24.35 -6.64
N ALA A 163 -0.80 24.05 -5.90
CA ALA A 163 -0.99 24.56 -4.54
C ALA A 163 0.17 24.16 -3.60
N PRO A 164 0.74 25.09 -2.80
CA PRO A 164 0.31 26.48 -2.54
C PRO A 164 0.93 27.55 -3.46
N LEU A 165 1.65 27.16 -4.51
CA LEU A 165 2.29 28.07 -5.47
C LEU A 165 1.28 28.58 -6.51
N ASN A 166 1.61 29.72 -7.14
CA ASN A 166 0.91 30.13 -8.36
C ASN A 166 1.48 29.38 -9.58
N LEU A 167 0.72 29.31 -10.68
CA LEU A 167 1.11 28.56 -11.88
C LEU A 167 2.47 28.98 -12.44
N GLN A 168 2.76 30.28 -12.46
CA GLN A 168 4.04 30.78 -12.96
C GLN A 168 5.21 30.22 -12.13
N LYS A 169 5.14 30.35 -10.80
CA LYS A 169 6.15 29.79 -9.89
C LYS A 169 6.24 28.28 -9.94
N PHE A 170 5.14 27.60 -10.27
CA PHE A 170 5.12 26.14 -10.44
C PHE A 170 5.87 25.72 -11.71
N PHE A 171 5.75 26.46 -12.81
CA PHE A 171 6.53 26.23 -14.02
C PHE A 171 8.01 26.61 -13.85
N ASP A 172 8.29 27.62 -13.04
CA ASP A 172 9.65 28.06 -12.73
C ASP A 172 10.36 27.13 -11.71
N LEU A 173 9.73 26.03 -11.26
CA LEU A 173 10.36 25.07 -10.36
C LEU A 173 11.48 24.33 -11.08
N ASP A 174 12.68 24.40 -10.50
CA ASP A 174 13.81 23.61 -10.99
C ASP A 174 13.53 22.11 -10.82
N PRO A 175 13.74 21.30 -11.88
CA PRO A 175 13.55 19.87 -11.79
C PRO A 175 14.57 19.27 -10.82
N ILE A 176 14.05 18.61 -9.78
CA ILE A 176 14.91 17.88 -8.84
C ILE A 176 15.35 16.58 -9.50
N VAL A 177 16.64 16.52 -9.84
CA VAL A 177 17.28 15.30 -10.36
C VAL A 177 17.11 14.17 -9.33
N ASN A 178 16.63 13.01 -9.78
CA ASN A 178 16.37 11.84 -8.95
C ASN A 178 15.38 12.07 -7.79
N ALA A 179 14.36 12.91 -7.98
CA ALA A 179 13.32 13.19 -6.98
C ALA A 179 12.76 11.92 -6.31
N ASN A 180 12.47 10.86 -7.07
CA ASN A 180 11.94 9.60 -6.54
C ASN A 180 12.91 8.91 -5.56
N ALA A 181 14.21 8.93 -5.85
CA ALA A 181 15.23 8.36 -4.96
C ALA A 181 15.33 9.18 -3.66
N LEU A 182 15.30 10.52 -3.77
CA LEU A 182 15.29 11.41 -2.61
C LEU A 182 14.03 11.22 -1.75
N ILE A 183 12.86 11.07 -2.36
CA ILE A 183 11.61 10.77 -1.66
C ILE A 183 11.72 9.44 -0.93
N THR A 184 12.24 8.40 -1.58
CA THR A 184 12.40 7.08 -0.96
C THR A 184 13.36 7.13 0.23
N GLU A 185 14.47 7.84 0.10
CA GLU A 185 15.43 8.03 1.20
C GLU A 185 14.82 8.82 2.36
N ARG A 186 14.08 9.90 2.08
CA ARG A 186 13.38 10.68 3.11
C ARG A 186 12.30 9.85 3.80
N GLN A 187 11.54 9.06 3.05
CA GLN A 187 10.52 8.17 3.59
C GLN A 187 11.15 7.11 4.49
N LYS A 188 12.29 6.51 4.10
CA LYS A 188 13.05 5.60 4.96
C LYS A 188 13.44 6.26 6.29
N ARG A 189 13.90 7.51 6.27
CA ARG A 189 14.23 8.26 7.50
C ARG A 189 13.01 8.53 8.37
N ILE A 190 11.87 8.88 7.77
CA ILE A 190 10.60 9.07 8.50
C ILE A 190 10.19 7.77 9.17
N THR A 191 10.21 6.65 8.45
CA THR A 191 9.90 5.32 8.99
C THR A 191 10.87 4.91 10.10
N ALA A 192 12.17 5.17 9.94
CA ALA A 192 13.15 4.91 10.98
C ALA A 192 12.86 5.76 12.24
N ALA A 193 12.53 7.04 12.08
CA ALA A 193 12.20 7.94 13.18
C ALA A 193 10.87 7.55 13.87
N SER A 194 9.84 7.14 13.12
CA SER A 194 8.58 6.67 13.71
C SER A 194 8.76 5.38 14.51
N ASN A 195 9.64 4.49 14.02
CA ASN A 195 9.94 3.24 14.68
C ASN A 195 10.90 3.41 15.87
N ALA A 196 11.61 4.53 15.98
CA ALA A 196 12.57 4.79 17.05
C ALA A 196 11.95 4.64 18.45
N GLN A 197 10.73 5.14 18.68
CA GLN A 197 10.04 4.95 19.97
C GLN A 197 9.71 3.48 20.26
N GLN A 198 9.41 2.69 19.24
CA GLN A 198 9.17 1.25 19.40
C GLN A 198 10.48 0.52 19.71
N LEU A 199 11.57 0.89 19.04
CA LEU A 199 12.92 0.34 19.29
C LEU A 199 13.40 0.66 20.72
N ILE A 200 13.22 1.89 21.19
CA ILE A 200 13.57 2.30 22.57
C ILE A 200 12.77 1.53 23.63
N LYS A 201 11.52 1.14 23.31
CA LYS A 201 10.67 0.34 24.22
C LYS A 201 11.04 -1.14 24.24
N ARG A 202 11.84 -1.64 23.30
CA ARG A 202 12.30 -3.04 23.32
C ARG A 202 13.20 -3.25 24.54
N SER A 203 13.05 -4.40 25.17
CA SER A 203 13.84 -4.74 26.36
C SER A 203 15.14 -5.43 25.96
N ASP A 204 16.24 -5.05 26.60
CA ASP A 204 17.53 -5.68 26.39
C ASP A 204 17.61 -7.05 27.10
N PRO A 205 18.36 -8.02 26.53
CA PRO A 205 18.74 -9.24 27.24
C PRO A 205 19.44 -8.92 28.56
N LYS A 206 19.14 -9.67 29.61
CA LYS A 206 19.75 -9.49 30.94
C LYS A 206 20.75 -10.59 31.24
N THR A 207 21.83 -10.27 31.95
CA THR A 207 22.80 -11.28 32.38
C THR A 207 22.13 -12.35 33.24
N ILE A 208 22.34 -13.62 32.88
CA ILE A 208 21.92 -14.76 33.70
C ILE A 208 22.94 -14.88 34.84
N LYS A 209 22.46 -14.81 36.08
CA LYS A 209 23.33 -15.03 37.24
C LYS A 209 23.78 -16.49 37.27
N LEU A 210 25.07 -16.71 37.51
CA LEU A 210 25.60 -18.05 37.78
C LEU A 210 24.89 -18.63 39.00
N ILE A 211 24.53 -19.90 38.90
CA ILE A 211 23.90 -20.63 39.99
C ILE A 211 24.98 -20.91 41.04
N ASP A 212 24.74 -20.46 42.26
CA ASP A 212 25.55 -20.85 43.42
C ASP A 212 24.85 -22.02 44.14
N PHE A 213 25.43 -23.20 44.01
CA PHE A 213 24.92 -24.42 44.66
C PHE A 213 25.30 -24.50 46.13
N ASN A 214 26.19 -23.64 46.63
CA ASN A 214 26.63 -23.61 48.03
C ASN A 214 26.96 -25.00 48.62
N LEU A 215 27.77 -25.79 47.90
CA LEU A 215 28.13 -27.15 48.31
C LEU A 215 29.26 -27.20 49.36
N GLY A 216 29.95 -26.09 49.61
CA GLY A 216 31.07 -26.01 50.55
C GLY A 216 30.74 -26.59 51.94
N PRO A 217 29.67 -26.14 52.60
CA PRO A 217 29.26 -26.67 53.90
C PRO A 217 28.93 -28.17 53.89
N ILE A 218 28.47 -28.71 52.76
CA ILE A 218 28.18 -30.15 52.64
C ILE A 218 29.49 -30.94 52.65
N PHE A 219 30.48 -30.50 51.87
CA PHE A 219 31.79 -31.13 51.83
C PHE A 219 32.56 -30.97 53.15
N GLU A 220 32.40 -29.85 53.86
CA GLU A 220 32.97 -29.67 55.20
C GLU A 220 32.48 -30.73 56.18
N VAL A 221 31.17 -31.00 56.22
CA VAL A 221 30.58 -32.07 57.06
C VAL A 221 31.08 -33.45 56.62
N LEU A 222 31.07 -33.75 55.32
CA LEU A 222 31.54 -35.03 54.79
C LEU A 222 33.03 -35.28 55.10
N SER A 223 33.85 -34.24 55.07
CA SER A 223 35.28 -34.30 55.35
C SER A 223 35.64 -34.30 56.84
N ARG A 224 34.67 -34.00 57.73
CA ARG A 224 34.93 -33.94 59.16
C ARG A 224 35.21 -35.34 59.70
N TYR A 225 36.37 -35.49 60.32
CA TYR A 225 36.76 -36.64 61.12
C TYR A 225 36.87 -36.19 62.57
N LEU A 226 36.52 -37.04 63.53
CA LEU A 226 36.65 -36.74 64.97
C LEU A 226 37.98 -37.34 65.47
N PRO A 227 39.06 -36.55 65.61
CA PRO A 227 40.37 -37.07 66.01
C PRO A 227 40.45 -37.47 67.50
N ASP A 228 39.46 -37.09 68.32
CA ASP A 228 39.51 -37.17 69.79
C ASP A 228 38.68 -38.30 70.40
N ILE A 229 38.22 -39.27 69.61
CA ILE A 229 37.71 -40.50 70.21
C ILE A 229 38.95 -41.33 70.57
N GLU A 230 39.24 -41.51 71.86
CA GLU A 230 40.30 -42.41 72.29
C GLU A 230 40.11 -43.76 71.56
N ASP A 231 41.09 -44.18 70.74
CA ASP A 231 41.02 -45.41 69.92
C ASP A 231 40.55 -46.62 70.75
N THR A 232 40.88 -46.64 72.05
CA THR A 232 40.43 -47.62 73.03
C THR A 232 38.96 -47.53 73.40
N ALA A 233 38.41 -46.32 73.57
CA ALA A 233 36.99 -46.10 73.85
C ALA A 233 36.15 -46.45 72.60
N GLU A 234 36.59 -46.08 71.41
CA GLU A 234 35.92 -46.46 70.16
C GLU A 234 35.83 -47.98 69.99
N ALA A 235 36.95 -48.69 70.20
CA ALA A 235 36.99 -50.14 70.09
C ALA A 235 36.05 -50.85 71.08
N ILE A 236 35.99 -50.36 72.34
CA ILE A 236 35.10 -50.91 73.37
C ILE A 236 33.62 -50.68 73.00
N VAL A 237 33.28 -49.49 72.50
CA VAL A 237 31.91 -49.16 72.10
C VAL A 237 31.48 -49.95 70.87
N ARG A 238 32.30 -49.98 69.81
CA ARG A 238 32.03 -50.79 68.60
C ARG A 238 31.84 -52.27 68.94
N ALA A 239 32.73 -52.85 69.75
CA ALA A 239 32.60 -54.25 70.18
C ALA A 239 31.33 -54.54 70.99
N HIS A 240 30.78 -53.54 71.68
CA HIS A 240 29.48 -53.67 72.35
C HIS A 240 28.31 -53.52 71.39
N LEU A 241 28.36 -52.56 70.45
CA LEU A 241 27.34 -52.38 69.41
C LEU A 241 27.21 -53.64 68.54
N ASP A 242 28.33 -54.23 68.11
CA ASP A 242 28.38 -55.45 67.29
C ASP A 242 27.74 -56.66 67.99
N LYS A 243 27.86 -56.74 69.33
CA LYS A 243 27.29 -57.84 70.13
C LYS A 243 25.77 -57.78 70.23
N GLN A 244 25.19 -56.57 70.23
CA GLN A 244 23.75 -56.38 70.40
C GLN A 244 23.00 -56.34 69.07
N ASN A 245 23.69 -56.02 67.96
CA ASN A 245 23.25 -56.11 66.56
C ASN A 245 21.76 -55.80 66.35
N SER A 246 21.32 -54.66 66.86
CA SER A 246 19.93 -54.21 66.80
C SER A 246 19.86 -52.82 66.19
N ASP A 247 18.98 -52.64 65.20
CA ASP A 247 18.77 -51.36 64.53
C ASP A 247 18.35 -50.28 65.54
N GLY A 248 19.05 -49.14 65.54
CA GLY A 248 18.78 -48.02 66.45
C GLY A 248 19.36 -48.16 67.86
N PHE A 249 20.13 -49.21 68.15
CA PHE A 249 20.74 -49.40 69.47
C PHE A 249 21.79 -48.32 69.82
N GLU A 250 22.60 -47.92 68.85
CA GLU A 250 23.57 -46.82 69.02
C GLU A 250 22.88 -45.49 69.34
N ASP A 251 21.78 -45.19 68.64
CA ASP A 251 20.95 -44.00 68.89
C ASP A 251 20.40 -44.01 70.31
N TRP A 252 19.90 -45.17 70.75
CA TRP A 252 19.37 -45.36 72.09
C TRP A 252 20.44 -45.14 73.17
N ILE A 253 21.66 -45.68 73.00
CA ILE A 253 22.76 -45.44 73.95
C ILE A 253 23.17 -43.98 73.96
N SER A 254 23.36 -43.37 72.78
CA SER A 254 23.75 -41.97 72.65
C SER A 254 22.75 -41.02 73.31
N GLN A 255 21.44 -41.26 73.13
CA GLN A 255 20.38 -40.50 73.80
C GLN A 255 20.31 -40.83 75.31
N GLY A 256 20.49 -42.10 75.66
CA GLY A 256 20.48 -42.61 77.03
C GLY A 256 21.52 -41.94 77.94
N GLN A 257 22.67 -41.54 77.39
CA GLN A 257 23.72 -40.83 78.15
C GLN A 257 23.21 -39.54 78.82
N VAL A 258 22.25 -38.84 78.21
CA VAL A 258 21.69 -37.59 78.76
C VAL A 258 20.91 -37.83 80.06
N PHE A 259 20.37 -39.04 80.23
CA PHE A 259 19.58 -39.43 81.40
C PHE A 259 20.45 -40.03 82.53
N LEU A 260 21.72 -40.30 82.28
CA LEU A 260 22.68 -40.80 83.26
C LEU A 260 23.27 -39.65 84.10
N GLN A 261 22.40 -38.97 84.87
CA GLN A 261 22.76 -37.80 85.70
C GLN A 261 23.31 -38.17 87.08
N THR A 262 23.05 -39.40 87.54
CA THR A 262 23.53 -39.95 88.82
C THR A 262 24.51 -41.11 88.58
N LEU A 263 25.13 -41.61 89.65
CA LEU A 263 25.99 -42.80 89.60
C LEU A 263 25.18 -44.12 89.64
N GLU A 264 23.91 -44.06 89.27
CA GLU A 264 22.98 -45.20 89.20
C GLU A 264 22.39 -45.31 87.80
N CYS A 265 22.29 -46.53 87.28
CA CYS A 265 21.70 -46.82 85.98
C CYS A 265 20.21 -46.48 86.02
N PRO A 266 19.69 -45.61 85.13
CA PRO A 266 18.29 -45.19 85.13
C PRO A 266 17.32 -46.33 84.76
N PHE A 267 17.81 -47.46 84.24
CA PHE A 267 16.98 -48.60 83.86
C PHE A 267 16.88 -49.66 84.96
N CYS A 268 18.02 -50.08 85.53
CA CYS A 268 18.07 -51.18 86.48
C CYS A 268 18.38 -50.76 87.93
N GLY A 269 18.66 -49.48 88.18
CA GLY A 269 19.00 -48.96 89.51
C GLY A 269 20.35 -49.40 90.07
N GLN A 270 21.17 -50.10 89.28
CA GLN A 270 22.50 -50.55 89.70
C GLN A 270 23.53 -49.42 89.65
N SER A 271 24.53 -49.46 90.52
CA SER A 271 25.66 -48.53 90.47
C SER A 271 26.42 -48.65 89.16
N VAL A 272 26.79 -47.51 88.56
CA VAL A 272 27.59 -47.43 87.31
C VAL A 272 29.03 -46.96 87.55
N ILE A 273 29.51 -47.06 88.79
CA ILE A 273 30.88 -46.68 89.19
C ILE A 273 31.87 -47.74 88.67
N ASP A 274 33.03 -47.31 88.19
CA ASP A 274 34.13 -48.16 87.70
C ASP A 274 33.77 -49.14 86.56
N LEU A 275 32.77 -48.80 85.75
CA LEU A 275 32.43 -49.55 84.54
C LEU A 275 33.12 -48.97 83.31
N ASP A 276 34.12 -49.70 82.79
CA ASP A 276 34.89 -49.30 81.59
C ASP A 276 34.00 -48.96 80.39
N LEU A 277 32.89 -49.70 80.20
CA LEU A 277 31.94 -49.47 79.12
C LEU A 277 31.20 -48.12 79.25
N ILE A 278 30.85 -47.70 80.47
CA ILE A 278 30.19 -46.42 80.73
C ILE A 278 31.17 -45.26 80.54
N THR A 279 32.43 -45.44 80.95
CA THR A 279 33.51 -44.48 80.69
C THR A 279 33.76 -44.34 79.18
N ALA A 280 33.82 -45.46 78.46
CA ALA A 280 33.95 -45.48 77.00
C ALA A 280 32.76 -44.79 76.31
N TYR A 281 31.52 -45.00 76.77
CA TYR A 281 30.36 -44.27 76.24
C TYR A 281 30.44 -42.76 76.45
N ARG A 282 30.89 -42.30 77.62
CA ARG A 282 31.05 -40.86 77.89
C ARG A 282 32.13 -40.21 77.02
N SER A 283 33.21 -40.94 76.75
CA SER A 283 34.31 -40.50 75.88
C SER A 283 33.89 -40.50 74.39
N HIS A 284 33.22 -41.56 73.95
CA HIS A 284 32.76 -41.76 72.57
C HIS A 284 31.58 -40.84 72.20
N PHE A 285 30.49 -40.85 72.98
CA PHE A 285 29.30 -40.02 72.75
C PHE A 285 29.47 -38.63 73.36
N ASN A 286 30.59 -37.98 73.06
CA ASN A 286 30.87 -36.63 73.53
C ASN A 286 30.04 -35.59 72.75
N LYS A 287 30.22 -34.30 73.10
CA LYS A 287 29.49 -33.21 72.45
C LYS A 287 29.80 -33.12 70.94
N ALA A 288 31.05 -33.28 70.54
CA ALA A 288 31.46 -33.19 69.14
C ALA A 288 30.85 -34.31 68.28
N TYR A 289 30.71 -35.52 68.82
CA TYR A 289 29.98 -36.62 68.17
C TYR A 289 28.51 -36.27 67.94
N ARG A 290 27.81 -35.79 68.98
CA ARG A 290 26.39 -35.40 68.85
C ARG A 290 26.19 -34.27 67.86
N ASP A 291 27.02 -33.23 67.92
CA ASP A 291 26.95 -32.08 67.01
C ASP A 291 27.17 -32.53 65.55
N LEU A 292 28.13 -33.43 65.30
CA LEU A 292 28.35 -34.01 63.98
C LEU A 292 27.15 -34.86 63.51
N LYS A 293 26.58 -35.67 64.40
CA LYS A 293 25.40 -36.51 64.08
C LYS A 293 24.18 -35.67 63.70
N ASP A 294 23.94 -34.57 64.42
CA ASP A 294 22.88 -33.62 64.09
C ASP A 294 23.13 -32.93 62.73
N GLU A 295 24.39 -32.58 62.42
CA GLU A 295 24.78 -32.03 61.12
C GLU A 295 24.60 -33.03 59.96
N ILE A 296 24.90 -34.32 60.19
CA ILE A 296 24.70 -35.39 59.19
C ILE A 296 23.21 -35.68 58.99
N ALA A 297 22.41 -35.69 60.06
CA ALA A 297 20.96 -35.96 59.99
C ALA A 297 20.21 -34.97 59.07
N ILE A 298 20.70 -33.74 58.93
CA ILE A 298 20.13 -32.73 58.01
C ILE A 298 20.86 -32.64 56.67
N LEU A 299 21.94 -33.40 56.46
CA LEU A 299 22.81 -33.31 55.29
C LEU A 299 22.11 -33.71 54.01
N GLU A 300 21.33 -34.80 54.03
CA GLU A 300 20.52 -35.23 52.89
C GLU A 300 19.52 -34.13 52.47
N LYS A 301 18.87 -33.49 53.44
CA LYS A 301 17.95 -32.37 53.20
C LYS A 301 18.67 -31.16 52.59
N LYS A 302 19.88 -30.83 53.05
CA LYS A 302 20.72 -29.76 52.50
C LYS A 302 21.15 -30.05 51.06
N ILE A 303 21.53 -31.30 50.75
CA ILE A 303 21.86 -31.74 49.38
C ILE A 303 20.63 -31.59 48.48
N MET A 304 19.48 -32.09 48.93
CA MET A 304 18.23 -32.02 48.17
C MET A 304 17.77 -30.59 47.90
N SER A 305 17.95 -29.66 48.84
CA SER A 305 17.61 -28.25 48.62
C SER A 305 18.60 -27.54 47.70
N SER A 306 19.89 -27.84 47.84
CA SER A 306 20.97 -27.16 47.10
C SER A 306 21.06 -27.61 45.64
N LEU A 307 20.66 -28.86 45.36
CA LEU A 307 20.66 -29.47 44.03
C LEU A 307 19.23 -29.76 43.53
N ALA A 308 18.24 -29.01 44.01
CA ALA A 308 16.87 -29.13 43.53
C ALA A 308 16.76 -28.64 42.07
N ASP A 309 15.88 -29.27 41.29
CA ASP A 309 15.60 -28.86 39.90
C ASP A 309 15.15 -27.39 39.82
N SER A 310 14.49 -26.89 40.86
CA SER A 310 14.03 -25.49 40.96
C SER A 310 15.18 -24.47 40.96
N VAL A 311 16.39 -24.88 41.33
CA VAL A 311 17.58 -24.04 41.28
C VAL A 311 17.95 -23.73 39.80
N ALA A 312 17.71 -24.69 38.90
CA ALA A 312 17.90 -24.53 37.46
C ALA A 312 16.82 -23.68 36.80
N ASP A 313 15.58 -23.76 37.30
CA ASP A 313 14.41 -23.19 36.64
C ASP A 313 14.52 -21.67 36.45
N SER A 314 15.13 -20.96 37.39
CA SER A 314 15.35 -19.51 37.28
C SER A 314 16.27 -19.14 36.10
N ALA A 315 17.36 -19.89 35.92
CA ALA A 315 18.30 -19.69 34.82
C ALA A 315 17.67 -20.04 33.47
N VAL A 316 16.92 -21.16 33.40
CA VAL A 316 16.20 -21.60 32.20
C VAL A 316 15.11 -20.59 31.80
N ALA A 317 14.33 -20.09 32.76
CA ALA A 317 13.30 -19.08 32.50
C ALA A 317 13.91 -17.76 32.00
N MET A 318 15.04 -17.34 32.58
CA MET A 318 15.75 -16.14 32.12
C MET A 318 16.34 -16.34 30.71
N ALA A 319 16.92 -17.50 30.41
CA ALA A 319 17.41 -17.83 29.07
C ALA A 319 16.30 -17.77 28.03
N LYS A 320 15.12 -18.34 28.32
CA LYS A 320 13.94 -18.26 27.45
C LYS A 320 13.46 -16.83 27.25
N THR A 321 13.45 -16.04 28.32
CA THR A 321 13.08 -14.61 28.25
C THR A 321 14.07 -13.82 27.41
N ASN A 322 15.37 -14.06 27.55
CA ASN A 322 16.40 -13.43 26.74
C ASN A 322 16.32 -13.85 25.28
N ALA A 323 16.03 -15.12 24.98
CA ALA A 323 15.83 -15.58 23.61
C ALA A 323 14.68 -14.81 22.93
N ALA A 324 13.56 -14.61 23.63
CA ALA A 324 12.44 -13.80 23.12
C ALA A 324 12.83 -12.33 22.92
N ARG A 325 13.67 -11.77 23.80
CA ARG A 325 14.19 -10.40 23.62
C ARG A 325 15.12 -10.31 22.41
N ILE A 326 16.04 -11.25 22.23
CA ILE A 326 16.95 -11.30 21.08
C ILE A 326 16.17 -11.46 19.77
N GLU A 327 15.16 -12.33 19.73
CA GLU A 327 14.33 -12.50 18.53
C GLU A 327 13.58 -11.21 18.17
N ALA A 328 13.18 -10.41 19.17
CA ALA A 328 12.59 -9.10 18.94
C ALA A 328 13.56 -8.07 18.34
N TRP A 329 14.86 -8.34 18.27
CA TRP A 329 15.88 -7.48 17.66
C TRP A 329 16.37 -7.98 16.28
N LYS A 330 15.87 -9.12 15.81
CA LYS A 330 16.36 -9.80 14.59
C LYS A 330 16.14 -9.02 13.29
N ASP A 331 15.19 -8.08 13.30
CA ASP A 331 14.95 -7.14 12.20
C ASP A 331 16.04 -6.07 12.09
N GLN A 332 16.85 -5.86 13.13
CA GLN A 332 17.93 -4.87 13.18
C GLN A 332 19.32 -5.50 13.30
N LEU A 333 19.42 -6.69 13.91
CA LEU A 333 20.68 -7.36 14.23
C LEU A 333 20.63 -8.83 13.83
N GLU A 334 21.61 -9.30 13.06
CA GLU A 334 21.80 -10.72 12.77
C GLU A 334 22.47 -11.41 13.98
N ILE A 335 21.67 -11.72 15.00
CA ILE A 335 22.13 -12.39 16.23
C ILE A 335 21.22 -13.56 16.55
N ASP A 336 21.81 -14.72 16.77
CA ASP A 336 21.10 -15.90 17.25
C ASP A 336 21.13 -15.99 18.78
N PRO A 337 20.01 -16.38 19.42
CA PRO A 337 19.97 -16.52 20.87
C PRO A 337 20.84 -17.69 21.34
N PRO A 338 21.67 -17.50 22.39
CA PRO A 338 22.45 -18.60 22.95
C PRO A 338 21.53 -19.66 23.55
N LYS A 339 21.82 -20.93 23.25
CA LYS A 339 21.04 -22.06 23.76
C LYS A 339 21.53 -22.45 25.16
N LEU A 340 20.63 -22.43 26.14
CA LEU A 340 20.84 -23.06 27.43
C LEU A 340 20.08 -24.38 27.46
N ASP A 341 20.80 -25.49 27.60
CA ASP A 341 20.19 -26.81 27.70
C ASP A 341 19.72 -27.07 29.13
N GLY A 342 18.43 -26.81 29.38
CA GLY A 342 17.83 -27.00 30.69
C GLY A 342 17.73 -28.46 31.10
N ASP A 343 17.57 -29.37 30.14
CA ASP A 343 17.42 -30.79 30.41
C ASP A 343 18.78 -31.39 30.81
N ALA A 344 19.84 -31.08 30.06
CA ALA A 344 21.20 -31.47 30.41
C ALA A 344 21.61 -30.95 31.80
N LEU A 345 21.21 -29.72 32.16
CA LEU A 345 21.49 -29.17 33.49
C LEU A 345 20.74 -29.93 34.59
N LYS A 346 19.48 -30.30 34.38
CA LYS A 346 18.72 -31.13 35.33
C LYS A 346 19.28 -32.54 35.46
N GLU A 347 19.73 -33.15 34.36
CA GLU A 347 20.42 -34.45 34.38
C GLU A 347 21.69 -34.40 35.24
N ILE A 348 22.50 -33.34 35.12
CA ILE A 348 23.68 -33.14 35.97
C ILE A 348 23.29 -33.03 37.45
N LEU A 349 22.21 -32.32 37.80
CA LEU A 349 21.73 -32.20 39.18
C LEU A 349 21.21 -33.53 39.74
N VAL A 350 20.52 -34.32 38.92
CA VAL A 350 20.12 -35.69 39.27
C VAL A 350 21.37 -36.56 39.53
N GLY A 351 22.35 -36.52 38.64
CA GLY A 351 23.61 -37.25 38.79
C GLY A 351 24.36 -36.86 40.06
N ALA A 352 24.47 -35.56 40.34
CA ALA A 352 25.14 -35.06 41.55
C ALA A 352 24.43 -35.50 42.84
N ARG A 353 23.09 -35.49 42.88
CA ARG A 353 22.31 -36.06 44.00
C ARG A 353 22.54 -37.56 44.15
N GLY A 354 22.57 -38.28 43.02
CA GLY A 354 22.84 -39.73 42.99
C GLY A 354 24.21 -40.12 43.56
N VAL A 355 25.17 -39.19 43.62
CA VAL A 355 26.48 -39.40 44.24
C VAL A 355 26.49 -38.93 45.71
N LEU A 356 26.00 -37.72 45.98
CA LEU A 356 26.10 -37.09 47.29
C LEU A 356 25.16 -37.69 48.34
N ILE A 357 23.96 -38.12 47.96
CA ILE A 357 23.00 -38.73 48.90
C ILE A 357 23.55 -40.06 49.46
N PRO A 358 24.06 -41.01 48.64
CA PRO A 358 24.69 -42.21 49.17
C PRO A 358 25.91 -41.92 50.06
N LEU A 359 26.69 -40.88 49.76
CA LEU A 359 27.82 -40.48 50.62
C LEU A 359 27.34 -39.96 51.99
N ALA A 360 26.29 -39.14 52.01
CA ALA A 360 25.69 -38.67 53.25
C ALA A 360 25.11 -39.82 54.08
N GLN A 361 24.47 -40.80 53.42
CA GLN A 361 23.92 -41.99 54.07
C GLN A 361 25.00 -42.89 54.64
N ARG A 362 26.12 -43.11 53.92
CA ARG A 362 27.27 -43.86 54.46
C ARG A 362 27.89 -43.16 55.66
N LYS A 363 28.05 -41.84 55.59
CA LYS A 363 28.56 -41.02 56.69
C LYS A 363 27.67 -41.03 57.94
N TYR A 364 26.39 -41.40 57.80
CA TYR A 364 25.48 -41.58 58.94
C TYR A 364 25.67 -42.94 59.63
N VAL A 365 26.18 -43.93 58.91
CA VAL A 365 26.37 -45.32 59.39
C VAL A 365 27.81 -45.58 59.86
N GLU A 366 28.79 -44.86 59.30
CA GLU A 366 30.21 -44.83 59.70
C GLU A 366 30.50 -43.72 60.73
#